data_AF-O05355-F1
#
_entry.id   AF-O05355-F1
#
_cell.length_a   1.000
_cell.length_b   1.000
_cell.length_c   1.000
_cell.angle_alpha   90.00
_cell.angle_beta   90.00
_cell.angle_gamma   90.00
#
_symmetry.space_group_name_H-M   'P 1'
#
loop_
_entity.id
_entity.type
_entity.pdbx_description
1 polymer ?
#
loop_
_entity_poly.entity_id
_entity_poly.type
_entity_poly.pdbx_seq_one_letter_code
_entity_poly.pdbx_strand_id
1 'polypeptide(L)'
;MTNVVVSGEQLQEAFREVAAIVDSTVAITAGPRGKTVGINKPYGAPEITKDGYKVMKGIKPEKPLNAVIASIFAQSCSQCNDKVGDGTTTCSILTSNMIMEASKSIAAGNDRVGIKNGIQKAKDVILKEITSMSRTISLEKIDEVAQV
;
A
#
# COMPACT_ATOMS: atom_id res chain seq x y z
N MET A 1 -11.89 10.86 25.58
CA MET A 1 -11.79 9.68 24.69
C MET A 1 -11.43 8.48 25.54
N THR A 2 -12.18 7.39 25.40
CA THR A 2 -11.94 6.13 26.14
C THR A 2 -11.05 5.23 25.28
N ASN A 3 -10.10 4.52 25.91
CA ASN A 3 -9.27 3.56 25.19
C ASN A 3 -10.12 2.39 24.70
N VAL A 4 -9.93 2.01 23.43
CA VAL A 4 -10.56 0.83 22.84
C VAL A 4 -9.50 -0.25 22.70
N VAL A 5 -9.71 -1.39 23.36
CA VAL A 5 -8.83 -2.56 23.31
C VAL A 5 -9.50 -3.61 22.44
N VAL A 6 -8.83 -4.03 21.37
CA VAL A 6 -9.33 -5.05 20.42
C VAL A 6 -8.30 -6.17 20.27
N SER A 7 -8.76 -7.38 19.98
CA SER A 7 -7.90 -8.54 19.76
C SER A 7 -8.52 -9.53 18.79
N GLY A 8 -7.73 -10.51 18.35
CA GLY A 8 -8.21 -11.64 17.54
C GLY A 8 -8.85 -11.19 16.23
N GLU A 9 -10.06 -11.70 15.98
CA GLU A 9 -10.80 -11.50 14.72
C GLU A 9 -11.18 -10.05 14.47
N GLN A 10 -11.55 -9.29 15.51
CA GLN A 10 -11.92 -7.87 15.36
C GLN A 10 -10.76 -7.04 14.80
N LEU A 11 -9.53 -7.34 15.23
CA LEU A 11 -8.34 -6.67 14.71
C LEU A 11 -8.05 -7.09 13.27
N GLN A 12 -8.20 -8.38 12.95
CA GLN A 12 -8.01 -8.89 11.59
C GLN A 12 -9.02 -8.27 10.61
N GLU A 13 -10.28 -8.17 11.03
CA GLU A 13 -11.32 -7.54 10.22
C GLU A 13 -11.00 -6.08 9.92
N ALA A 14 -10.53 -5.32 10.92
CA ALA A 14 -10.14 -3.93 10.70
C ALA A 14 -9.00 -3.79 9.67
N PHE A 15 -8.03 -4.71 9.65
CA PHE A 15 -6.98 -4.75 8.62
C PHE A 15 -7.55 -5.07 7.24
N ARG A 16 -8.49 -6.03 7.13
CA ARG A 16 -9.17 -6.36 5.86
C ARG A 16 -9.99 -5.18 5.33
N GLU A 17 -10.76 -4.52 6.19
CA GLU A 17 -11.56 -3.35 5.81
C GLU A 17 -10.67 -2.23 5.26
N VAL A 18 -9.55 -1.92 5.93
CA VAL A 18 -8.62 -0.90 5.44
C VAL A 18 -7.93 -1.33 4.14
N ALA A 19 -7.51 -2.59 4.03
CA ALA A 19 -6.91 -3.11 2.80
C ALA A 19 -7.88 -2.99 1.61
N ALA A 20 -9.16 -3.29 1.80
CA ALA A 20 -10.20 -3.15 0.78
C ALA A 20 -10.43 -1.67 0.37
N ILE A 21 -10.43 -0.74 1.34
CA ILE A 21 -10.49 0.69 1.04
C ILE A 21 -9.29 1.10 0.18
N VAL A 22 -8.07 0.75 0.61
CA VAL A 22 -6.83 1.09 -0.12
C VAL A 22 -6.85 0.53 -1.54
N ASP A 23 -7.27 -0.72 -1.72
CA ASP A 23 -7.38 -1.34 -3.04
C ASP A 23 -8.38 -0.59 -3.93
N SER A 24 -9.59 -0.34 -3.43
CA SER A 24 -10.64 0.35 -4.20
C SER A 24 -10.34 1.82 -4.53
N THR A 25 -9.48 2.50 -3.76
CA THR A 25 -9.18 3.92 -3.96
C THR A 25 -7.80 4.20 -4.57
N VAL A 26 -6.76 3.49 -4.12
CA VAL A 26 -5.38 3.73 -4.57
C VAL A 26 -5.08 2.90 -5.82
N ALA A 27 -5.59 1.67 -5.92
CA ALA A 27 -5.26 0.82 -7.08
C ALA A 27 -5.81 1.39 -8.39
N ILE A 28 -6.93 2.12 -8.34
CA ILE A 28 -7.52 2.75 -9.53
C ILE A 28 -6.65 3.85 -10.13
N THR A 29 -5.68 4.39 -9.39
CA THR A 29 -4.73 5.40 -9.91
C THR A 29 -3.52 4.78 -10.59
N ALA A 30 -3.36 3.45 -10.55
CA ALA A 30 -2.16 2.78 -11.05
C ALA A 30 -2.08 2.76 -12.58
N GLY A 31 -0.87 2.97 -13.09
CA GLY A 31 -0.53 2.83 -14.50
C GLY A 31 -0.97 4.00 -15.40
N PRO A 32 -0.62 3.93 -16.70
CA PRO A 32 -0.85 5.04 -17.64
C PRO A 32 -2.34 5.33 -17.88
N ARG A 33 -3.20 4.34 -17.67
CA ARG A 33 -4.67 4.46 -17.76
C ARG A 33 -5.35 4.62 -16.40
N GLY A 34 -4.60 4.97 -15.36
CA GLY A 34 -5.13 5.24 -14.03
C GLY A 34 -6.23 6.30 -14.06
N LYS A 35 -7.30 6.06 -13.28
CA LYS A 35 -8.44 6.95 -13.10
C LYS A 35 -8.12 8.03 -12.07
N THR A 36 -8.84 9.14 -12.16
CA THR A 36 -8.75 10.23 -11.18
C THR A 36 -9.57 9.90 -9.95
N VAL A 37 -9.03 10.29 -8.79
CA VAL A 37 -9.69 10.20 -7.49
C VAL A 37 -9.94 11.60 -6.97
N GLY A 38 -11.15 11.81 -6.43
CA GLY A 38 -11.52 13.04 -5.74
C GLY A 38 -11.25 12.91 -4.24
N ILE A 39 -10.56 13.89 -3.67
CA ILE A 39 -10.29 14.01 -2.24
C ILE A 39 -11.06 15.24 -1.73
N ASN A 40 -12.04 15.00 -0.87
CA ASN A 40 -12.76 16.08 -0.22
C ASN A 40 -11.85 16.74 0.83
N LYS A 41 -11.75 18.07 0.78
CA LYS A 41 -10.98 18.86 1.75
C LYS A 41 -11.93 19.57 2.71
N PRO A 42 -11.54 19.77 3.99
CA PRO A 42 -12.39 20.49 4.95
C PRO A 42 -12.73 21.92 4.53
N TYR A 43 -11.89 22.55 3.70
CA TYR A 43 -12.07 23.89 3.19
C TYR A 43 -11.65 23.96 1.71
N GLY A 44 -12.34 24.81 0.94
CA GLY A 44 -12.05 25.04 -0.47
C GLY A 44 -12.62 23.96 -1.41
N ALA A 45 -12.09 23.92 -2.62
CA ALA A 45 -12.51 22.96 -3.65
C ALA A 45 -11.91 21.55 -3.39
N PRO A 46 -12.60 20.48 -3.82
CA PRO A 46 -12.04 19.13 -3.76
C PRO A 46 -10.77 19.03 -4.61
N GLU A 47 -9.82 18.21 -4.18
CA GLU A 47 -8.62 17.90 -4.97
C GLU A 47 -8.88 16.70 -5.86
N ILE A 48 -8.66 16.84 -7.17
CA ILE A 48 -8.77 15.76 -8.14
C ILE A 48 -7.34 15.35 -8.53
N THR A 49 -6.98 14.09 -8.33
CA THR A 49 -5.61 13.62 -8.54
C THR A 49 -5.52 12.19 -9.07
N LYS A 50 -4.40 11.85 -9.71
CA LYS A 50 -3.98 10.47 -10.03
C LYS A 50 -2.78 10.02 -9.18
N ASP A 51 -2.38 10.83 -8.22
CA ASP A 51 -1.26 10.54 -7.33
C ASP A 51 -1.72 9.61 -6.20
N GLY A 52 -1.31 8.34 -6.28
CA GLY A 52 -1.66 7.32 -5.30
C GLY A 52 -1.15 7.64 -3.88
N TYR A 53 -0.03 8.35 -3.75
CA TYR A 53 0.49 8.77 -2.44
C TYR A 53 -0.44 9.78 -1.77
N LYS A 54 -0.91 10.78 -2.53
CA LYS A 54 -1.88 11.75 -2.01
C LYS A 54 -3.20 11.10 -1.65
N VAL A 55 -3.69 10.18 -2.49
CA VAL A 55 -4.91 9.42 -2.20
C VAL A 55 -4.75 8.63 -0.90
N MET A 56 -3.67 7.87 -0.75
CA MET A 56 -3.39 7.10 0.47
C MET A 56 -3.36 7.98 1.72
N LYS A 57 -2.71 9.15 1.65
CA LYS A 57 -2.66 10.11 2.78
C LYS A 57 -4.02 10.72 3.12
N GLY A 58 -4.91 10.82 2.14
CA GLY A 58 -6.27 11.32 2.30
C GLY A 58 -7.26 10.32 2.91
N ILE A 59 -6.93 9.02 2.95
CA ILE A 59 -7.81 7.99 3.51
C ILE A 59 -7.91 8.17 5.04
N LYS A 60 -9.10 8.58 5.50
CA LYS A 60 -9.44 8.76 6.91
C LYS A 60 -10.80 8.11 7.21
N PRO A 61 -10.85 6.78 7.42
CA PRO A 61 -12.08 6.08 7.79
C PRO A 61 -12.64 6.59 9.12
N GLU A 62 -13.96 6.56 9.28
CA GLU A 62 -14.63 7.04 10.49
C GLU A 62 -14.30 6.19 11.74
N LYS A 63 -14.13 4.87 11.55
CA LYS A 63 -13.78 3.95 12.63
C LYS A 63 -12.37 4.29 13.15
N PRO A 64 -12.19 4.59 14.46
CA PRO A 64 -10.89 5.00 15.01
C PRO A 64 -9.75 4.00 14.77
N LEU A 65 -10.03 2.71 14.93
CA LEU A 65 -9.06 1.64 14.67
C LEU A 65 -8.61 1.62 13.19
N ASN A 66 -9.56 1.71 12.25
CA ASN A 66 -9.27 1.75 10.83
C ASN A 66 -8.47 3.00 10.46
N ALA A 67 -8.76 4.15 11.08
CA ALA A 67 -8.00 5.39 10.87
C ALA A 67 -6.54 5.27 11.32
N VAL A 68 -6.28 4.57 12.44
CA VAL A 68 -4.92 4.28 12.89
C VAL A 68 -4.22 3.33 11.91
N ILE A 69 -4.87 2.24 11.50
CA ILE A 69 -4.32 1.29 10.53
C ILE A 69 -4.01 1.97 9.18
N ALA A 70 -4.93 2.78 8.65
CA ALA A 70 -4.72 3.54 7.43
C ALA A 70 -3.54 4.53 7.55
N SER A 71 -3.33 5.10 8.73
CA SER A 71 -2.19 5.99 8.98
C SER A 71 -0.86 5.23 9.01
N ILE A 72 -0.84 3.98 9.50
CA ILE A 72 0.34 3.10 9.43
C ILE A 72 0.69 2.81 7.95
N PHE A 73 -0.31 2.48 7.13
CA PHE A 73 -0.12 2.29 5.69
C PHE A 73 0.47 3.54 5.03
N ALA A 74 -0.12 4.71 5.30
CA ALA A 74 0.35 5.97 4.74
C ALA A 74 1.79 6.29 5.17
N GLN A 75 2.18 5.95 6.40
CA GLN A 75 3.55 6.11 6.87
C GLN A 75 4.53 5.21 6.11
N SER A 76 4.17 3.95 5.83
CA SER A 76 4.98 3.06 5.01
C SER A 76 5.13 3.57 3.58
N CYS A 77 4.05 4.09 2.98
CA CYS A 77 4.09 4.72 1.66
C CYS A 77 4.95 5.99 1.63
N SER A 78 4.90 6.81 2.69
CA SER A 78 5.77 8.00 2.81
C SER A 78 7.24 7.63 2.81
N GLN A 79 7.64 6.60 3.57
CA GLN A 79 9.02 6.13 3.58
C GLN A 79 9.49 5.59 2.23
N CYS A 80 8.59 5.01 1.44
CA CYS A 80 8.87 4.62 0.06
C CYS A 80 9.08 5.87 -0.80
N ASN A 81 8.15 6.83 -0.74
CA ASN A 81 8.24 8.09 -1.47
C ASN A 81 9.54 8.85 -1.17
N ASP A 82 9.94 8.94 0.09
CA ASP A 82 11.12 9.69 0.51
C ASP A 82 12.43 9.06 0.02
N LYS A 83 12.44 7.74 -0.25
CA LYS A 83 13.63 7.01 -0.73
C LYS A 83 13.75 7.00 -2.26
N VAL A 84 12.63 6.82 -2.96
CA VAL A 84 12.63 6.55 -4.41
C VAL A 84 11.80 7.52 -5.24
N GLY A 85 10.91 8.31 -4.62
CA GLY A 85 10.07 9.31 -5.31
C GLY A 85 8.97 8.73 -6.22
N ASP A 86 8.91 7.41 -6.38
CA ASP A 86 7.94 6.68 -7.21
C ASP A 86 7.60 5.31 -6.59
N GLY A 87 6.60 4.62 -7.12
CA GLY A 87 6.22 3.27 -6.70
C GLY A 87 5.33 3.22 -5.45
N THR A 88 4.89 4.37 -4.95
CA THR A 88 4.00 4.49 -3.78
C THR A 88 2.68 3.74 -4.02
N THR A 89 2.08 3.90 -5.20
CA THR A 89 0.87 3.18 -5.62
C THR A 89 1.10 1.66 -5.62
N THR A 90 2.22 1.19 -6.21
CA THR A 90 2.57 -0.23 -6.24
C THR A 90 2.77 -0.79 -4.84
N CYS A 91 3.43 -0.03 -3.96
CA CYS A 91 3.61 -0.40 -2.56
C CYS A 91 2.26 -0.56 -1.83
N SER A 92 1.31 0.37 -2.04
CA SER A 92 -0.03 0.29 -1.46
C SER A 92 -0.79 -0.96 -1.91
N ILE A 93 -0.77 -1.25 -3.21
CA ILE A 93 -1.45 -2.42 -3.81
C ILE A 93 -0.83 -3.73 -3.32
N LEU A 94 0.50 -3.83 -3.27
CA LEU A 94 1.16 -5.04 -2.75
C LEU A 94 0.80 -5.25 -1.29
N THR A 95 0.79 -4.18 -0.49
CA THR A 95 0.45 -4.25 0.93
C THR A 95 -1.00 -4.71 1.13
N SER A 96 -1.98 -4.11 0.42
CA SER A 96 -3.38 -4.51 0.54
C SER A 96 -3.58 -5.99 0.20
N ASN A 97 -2.99 -6.46 -0.90
CA ASN A 97 -3.08 -7.86 -1.33
C ASN A 97 -2.40 -8.82 -0.34
N MET A 98 -1.23 -8.47 0.18
CA MET A 98 -0.54 -9.29 1.20
C MET A 98 -1.36 -9.43 2.47
N ILE A 99 -2.02 -8.36 2.93
CA ILE A 99 -2.90 -8.43 4.11
C ILE A 99 -4.09 -9.35 3.83
N MET A 100 -4.77 -9.16 2.70
CA MET A 100 -5.93 -9.98 2.34
C MET A 100 -5.58 -11.47 2.29
N GLU A 101 -4.44 -11.83 1.69
CA GLU A 101 -4.02 -13.22 1.59
C GLU A 101 -3.51 -13.78 2.92
N ALA A 102 -2.77 -12.99 3.70
CA ALA A 102 -2.36 -13.37 5.05
C ALA A 102 -3.57 -13.62 5.96
N SER A 103 -4.60 -12.77 5.89
CA SER A 103 -5.83 -12.95 6.67
C SER A 103 -6.55 -14.26 6.32
N LYS A 104 -6.61 -14.66 5.04
CA LYS A 104 -7.15 -15.97 4.64
C LYS A 104 -6.31 -17.12 5.21
N SER A 105 -4.98 -17.02 5.11
CA SER A 105 -4.07 -18.04 5.62
C SER A 105 -4.19 -18.21 7.15
N ILE A 106 -4.31 -17.10 7.88
CA ILE A 106 -4.54 -17.10 9.33
C ILE A 106 -5.89 -17.73 9.68
N ALA A 107 -6.96 -17.40 8.93
CA ALA A 107 -8.29 -17.98 9.13
C ALA A 107 -8.30 -19.50 8.88
N ALA A 108 -7.43 -20.00 7.99
CA ALA A 108 -7.22 -21.44 7.78
C ALA A 108 -6.39 -22.13 8.89
N GLY A 109 -6.00 -21.41 9.95
CA GLY A 109 -5.28 -21.95 11.11
C GLY A 109 -3.76 -21.93 10.98
N ASN A 110 -3.20 -21.27 9.95
CA ASN A 110 -1.74 -21.17 9.81
C ASN A 110 -1.13 -20.21 10.83
N ASP A 111 0.09 -20.53 11.27
CA ASP A 111 0.84 -19.70 12.21
C ASP A 111 1.31 -18.37 11.59
N ARG A 112 1.13 -17.28 12.34
CA ARG A 112 1.45 -15.91 11.91
C ARG A 112 2.96 -15.70 11.74
N VAL A 113 3.78 -16.31 12.61
CA VAL A 113 5.23 -16.18 12.54
C VAL A 113 5.76 -16.90 11.29
N GLY A 114 5.21 -18.08 10.99
CA GLY A 114 5.46 -18.84 9.77
C GLY A 114 5.15 -18.04 8.51
N ILE A 115 3.96 -17.43 8.43
CA ILE A 115 3.56 -16.57 7.30
C ILE A 115 4.55 -15.42 7.11
N LYS A 116 4.87 -14.69 8.19
CA LYS A 116 5.83 -13.58 8.15
C LYS A 116 7.20 -14.04 7.64
N ASN A 117 7.72 -15.15 8.17
CA ASN A 117 9.02 -15.68 7.77
C ASN A 117 9.01 -16.13 6.30
N GLY A 118 7.91 -16.72 5.84
CA GLY A 118 7.69 -17.08 4.44
C GLY A 118 7.74 -15.86 3.52
N ILE A 119 7.02 -14.78 3.88
CA ILE A 119 7.03 -13.51 3.13
C ILE A 119 8.45 -12.93 3.06
N GLN A 120 9.20 -12.95 4.15
CA GLN A 120 10.59 -12.45 4.17
C GLN A 120 11.50 -13.24 3.22
N LYS A 121 11.43 -14.57 3.26
CA LYS A 121 12.18 -15.45 2.36
C LYS A 121 11.81 -15.22 0.89
N ALA A 122 10.51 -15.11 0.60
CA ALA A 122 10.03 -14.84 -0.75
C ALA A 122 10.55 -13.48 -1.26
N LYS A 123 10.52 -12.44 -0.42
CA LYS A 123 11.06 -11.12 -0.73
C LYS A 123 12.56 -11.18 -1.06
N ASP A 124 13.36 -11.95 -0.32
CA ASP A 124 14.80 -12.08 -0.59
C ASP A 124 15.07 -12.77 -1.94
N VAL A 125 14.31 -13.82 -2.28
CA VAL A 125 14.41 -14.50 -3.58
C VAL A 125 13.99 -13.58 -4.73
N ILE A 126 12.87 -12.88 -4.59
CA ILE A 126 12.38 -11.94 -5.60
C ILE A 126 13.38 -10.80 -5.82
N LEU A 127 13.95 -10.23 -4.75
CA LEU A 127 14.92 -9.15 -4.86
C LEU A 127 16.19 -9.60 -5.60
N LYS A 128 16.65 -10.83 -5.35
CA LYS A 128 17.78 -11.41 -6.08
C LYS A 128 17.50 -11.47 -7.58
N GLU A 129 16.31 -11.91 -7.96
CA GLU A 129 15.92 -12.04 -9.38
C GLU A 129 15.70 -10.68 -10.05
N ILE A 130 15.06 -9.73 -9.38
CA ILE A 130 14.92 -8.37 -9.92
C ILE A 130 16.30 -7.74 -10.14
N THR A 131 17.23 -7.96 -9.22
CA THR A 131 18.60 -7.44 -9.34
C THR A 131 19.35 -8.09 -10.51
N SER A 132 19.18 -9.40 -10.75
CA SER A 132 19.82 -10.10 -11.88
C SER A 132 19.27 -9.65 -13.24
N MET A 133 18.01 -9.21 -13.30
CA MET A 133 17.38 -8.65 -14.49
C MET A 133 17.70 -7.17 -14.73
N SER A 134 18.29 -6.49 -13.74
CA SER A 134 18.59 -5.06 -13.81
C SER A 134 19.61 -4.74 -14.91
N ARG A 135 19.40 -3.61 -15.58
CA ARG A 135 20.32 -3.08 -16.59
C ARG A 135 20.83 -1.73 -16.14
N THR A 136 22.15 -1.55 -16.16
CA THR A 136 22.76 -0.24 -15.91
C THR A 136 22.53 0.66 -17.11
N ILE A 137 21.91 1.81 -16.90
CA ILE A 137 21.66 2.83 -17.93
C ILE A 137 22.66 3.97 -17.71
N SER A 138 23.37 4.36 -18.78
CA SER A 138 24.23 5.55 -18.76
C SER A 138 23.40 6.82 -18.87
N LEU A 139 23.90 7.95 -18.37
CA LEU A 139 23.19 9.23 -18.40
C LEU A 139 22.76 9.66 -19.81
N GLU A 140 23.47 9.21 -20.85
CA GLU A 140 23.18 9.46 -22.26
C GLU A 140 21.92 8.73 -22.79
N LYS A 141 21.40 7.76 -22.04
CA LYS A 141 20.23 6.93 -22.40
C LYS A 141 19.04 7.12 -21.44
N ILE A 142 19.02 8.21 -20.68
CA ILE A 142 17.94 8.52 -19.74
C ILE A 142 16.56 8.54 -20.41
N ASP A 143 16.49 8.93 -21.69
CA ASP A 143 15.24 8.99 -22.45
C ASP A 143 14.55 7.62 -22.57
N GLU A 144 15.29 6.51 -22.46
CA GLU A 144 14.73 5.15 -22.44
C GLU A 144 13.91 4.86 -21.16
N VAL A 145 14.12 5.61 -20.07
CA VAL A 145 13.42 5.43 -18.78
C VAL A 145 12.01 6.02 -18.80
N ALA A 146 11.78 7.08 -19.60
CA ALA A 146 10.49 7.76 -19.69
C ALA A 146 9.54 7.17 -20.75
N GLN A 147 10.04 6.28 -21.62
CA GLN A 147 9.28 5.70 -22.74
C GLN A 147 8.58 4.36 -22.45
N VAL A 148 8.55 3.90 -21.20
CA VAL A 148 7.93 2.62 -20.81
C VAL A 148 6.66 2.83 -20.00
#